data_AF-Q9B339-F1
#
_entry.id   AF-Q9B339-F1
#
_cell.length_a   1.000
_cell.length_b   1.000
_cell.length_c   1.000
_cell.angle_alpha   90.00
_cell.angle_beta   90.00
_cell.angle_gamma   90.00
#
_symmetry.space_group_name_H-M   'P 1'
#
loop_
_entity.id
_entity.type
_entity.pdbx_description
1 polymer ?
#
loop_
_entity_poly.entity_id
_entity_poly.type
_entity_poly.pdbx_seq_one_letter_code
_entity_poly.pdbx_strand_id
1 'polypeptide(L)'
;METPLLLNTLTTLTLLTLLTPIILPPLLNLKNSPMSITKTIKTAFLISLIPTTIFIHSGAESIATHWEWQFIPNFKIPISLKMDMYSMMFFPIALFVTWSILEFATWYMASEPFF
;
A
#
# COMPACT_ATOMS: atom_id res chain seq x y z
N MET A 1 22.69 9.69 -4.25
CA MET A 1 21.22 9.87 -4.32
C MET A 1 20.70 9.71 -2.91
N GLU A 2 19.84 10.61 -2.44
CA GLU A 2 19.24 10.54 -1.10
C GLU A 2 18.39 9.26 -0.98
N THR A 3 19.00 8.16 -0.51
CA THR A 3 18.35 6.87 -0.25
C THR A 3 17.05 7.00 0.57
N PRO A 4 16.93 7.88 1.59
CA PRO A 4 15.66 8.05 2.31
C PRO A 4 14.56 8.65 1.44
N LEU A 5 14.89 9.55 0.51
CA LEU A 5 13.91 10.16 -0.37
C LEU A 5 13.35 9.13 -1.35
N LEU A 6 14.22 8.28 -1.90
CA LEU A 6 13.82 7.20 -2.80
C LEU A 6 12.97 6.14 -2.07
N LEU A 7 13.32 5.81 -0.82
CA LEU A 7 12.49 4.93 0.02
C LEU A 7 11.09 5.53 0.23
N ASN A 8 10.99 6.82 0.53
CA ASN A 8 9.73 7.52 0.74
C ASN A 8 8.87 7.58 -0.54
N THR A 9 9.46 7.85 -1.71
CA THR A 9 8.70 7.92 -2.97
C THR A 9 8.18 6.56 -3.41
N LEU A 10 8.99 5.51 -3.29
CA LEU A 10 8.56 4.15 -3.67
C LEU A 10 7.47 3.62 -2.75
N THR A 11 7.58 3.89 -1.45
CA THR A 11 6.58 3.43 -0.50
C THR A 11 5.26 4.19 -0.64
N THR A 12 5.30 5.52 -0.82
CA THR A 12 4.09 6.30 -1.16
C THR A 12 3.47 5.84 -2.48
N LEU A 13 4.28 5.44 -3.47
CA LEU A 13 3.78 4.82 -4.69
C LEU A 13 3.02 3.51 -4.40
N THR A 14 3.53 2.62 -3.55
CA THR A 14 2.80 1.39 -3.18
C THR A 14 1.44 1.70 -2.56
N LEU A 15 1.37 2.68 -1.65
CA LEU A 15 0.13 3.11 -1.01
C LEU A 15 -0.85 3.70 -2.03
N LEU A 16 -0.35 4.52 -2.97
CA LEU A 16 -1.17 5.07 -4.03
C LEU A 16 -1.76 3.98 -4.92
N THR A 17 -0.98 2.93 -5.24
CA THR A 17 -1.50 1.80 -6.02
C THR A 17 -2.62 1.06 -5.29
N LEU A 18 -2.54 0.90 -3.96
CA LEU A 18 -3.60 0.29 -3.16
C LEU A 18 -4.87 1.12 -3.08
N LEU A 19 -4.78 2.44 -3.25
CA LEU A 19 -5.93 3.35 -3.26
C LEU A 19 -6.65 3.38 -4.62
N THR A 20 -6.02 2.88 -5.69
CA THR A 20 -6.61 2.88 -7.04
C THR A 20 -8.00 2.23 -7.15
N PRO A 21 -8.28 1.03 -6.59
CA PRO A 21 -9.59 0.42 -6.71
C PRO A 21 -10.63 1.13 -5.84
N ILE A 22 -10.24 2.03 -4.93
CA ILE A 22 -11.18 2.81 -4.13
C ILE A 22 -11.55 4.12 -4.86
N ILE A 23 -10.56 4.79 -5.45
CA ILE A 23 -10.72 6.13 -6.01
C ILE A 23 -11.22 6.11 -7.47
N LEU A 24 -10.71 5.19 -8.32
CA LEU A 24 -11.06 5.21 -9.75
C LEU A 24 -12.51 4.83 -10.07
N PRO A 25 -13.15 3.85 -9.42
CA PRO A 25 -14.52 3.45 -9.75
C PRO A 25 -15.56 4.57 -9.68
N PRO A 26 -15.65 5.36 -8.59
CA PRO A 26 -16.59 6.47 -8.53
C PRO A 26 -16.24 7.60 -9.49
N LEU A 27 -14.96 7.77 -9.85
CA LEU A 27 -14.51 8.87 -10.71
C LEU A 27 -14.77 8.60 -12.20
N LEU A 28 -14.65 7.34 -12.64
CA LEU A 28 -14.73 6.96 -14.05
C LEU A 28 -15.95 6.09 -14.39
N ASN A 29 -16.90 5.89 -13.45
CA ASN A 29 -18.02 4.96 -13.58
C ASN A 29 -17.57 3.54 -13.97
N LEU A 30 -16.41 3.11 -13.48
CA LEU A 30 -15.90 1.76 -13.69
C LEU A 30 -16.49 0.81 -12.64
N LYS A 31 -16.78 -0.42 -13.05
CA LYS A 31 -17.11 -1.49 -12.09
C LYS A 31 -15.82 -2.16 -11.63
N ASN A 32 -15.62 -2.23 -10.32
CA ASN A 32 -14.59 -3.10 -9.78
C ASN A 32 -15.00 -4.56 -9.96
N SER A 33 -14.09 -5.37 -10.49
CA SER A 33 -14.19 -6.81 -10.45
C SER A 33 -13.20 -7.38 -9.43
N PRO A 34 -13.50 -8.53 -8.81
CA PRO A 34 -12.55 -9.23 -7.93
C PRO A 34 -11.20 -9.51 -8.60
N MET A 35 -11.21 -9.79 -9.91
CA MET A 35 -10.00 -9.97 -10.72
C MET A 35 -9.17 -8.68 -10.87
N SER A 36 -9.83 -7.51 -10.93
CA SER A 36 -9.12 -6.22 -10.97
C SER A 36 -8.46 -5.92 -9.62
N ILE A 37 -9.16 -6.19 -8.52
CA ILE A 37 -8.66 -5.95 -7.16
C ILE A 37 -7.47 -6.87 -6.85
N THR A 38 -7.57 -8.16 -7.15
CA THR A 38 -6.46 -9.12 -7.01
C THR A 38 -5.23 -8.70 -7.82
N LYS A 39 -5.42 -8.28 -9.08
CA LYS A 39 -4.33 -7.78 -9.92
C LYS A 39 -3.68 -6.52 -9.33
N THR A 40 -4.48 -5.61 -8.79
CA THR A 40 -3.99 -4.39 -8.14
C THR A 40 -3.12 -4.71 -6.92
N ILE A 41 -3.56 -5.64 -6.07
CA ILE A 41 -2.80 -6.07 -4.89
C ILE A 41 -1.51 -6.79 -5.30
N LYS A 42 -1.55 -7.63 -6.34
CA LYS A 42 -0.34 -8.24 -6.92
C LYS A 42 0.64 -7.18 -7.42
N THR A 43 0.17 -6.13 -8.09
CA THR A 43 1.05 -5.03 -8.53
C THR A 43 1.62 -4.24 -7.36
N ALA A 44 0.82 -3.96 -6.33
CA ALA A 44 1.27 -3.29 -5.13
C ALA A 44 2.35 -4.11 -4.39
N PHE A 45 2.16 -5.43 -4.30
CA PHE A 45 3.16 -6.36 -3.77
C PHE A 45 4.49 -6.25 -4.52
N LEU A 46 4.47 -6.35 -5.86
CA LEU A 46 5.69 -6.27 -6.67
C LEU A 46 6.42 -4.93 -6.50
N ILE A 47 5.68 -3.82 -6.44
CA ILE A 47 6.27 -2.49 -6.20
C ILE A 47 6.87 -2.42 -4.78
N SER A 48 6.22 -3.03 -3.78
CA SER A 48 6.69 -3.01 -2.39
C SER A 48 8.01 -3.76 -2.16
N LEU A 49 8.36 -4.71 -3.02
CA LEU A 49 9.66 -5.39 -2.93
C LEU A 49 10.84 -4.43 -3.20
N ILE A 50 10.66 -3.39 -4.00
CA ILE A 50 11.72 -2.43 -4.32
C ILE A 50 12.16 -1.64 -3.06
N PRO A 51 11.28 -0.94 -2.32
CA PRO A 51 11.70 -0.26 -1.10
C PRO A 51 12.25 -1.23 -0.04
N THR A 52 11.74 -2.48 0.02
CA THR A 52 12.24 -3.47 0.98
C THR A 52 13.69 -3.89 0.70
N THR A 53 14.06 -4.09 -0.57
CA THR A 53 15.43 -4.46 -0.94
C THR A 53 16.41 -3.31 -0.69
N ILE A 54 15.96 -2.08 -0.92
CA ILE A 54 16.75 -0.87 -0.62
C ILE A 54 16.94 -0.71 0.88
N PHE A 55 15.90 -0.97 1.68
CA PHE A 55 15.99 -0.99 3.14
C PHE A 55 16.99 -2.05 3.62
N ILE A 56 16.92 -3.29 3.11
CA ILE A 56 17.85 -4.37 3.48
C ILE A 56 19.29 -4.01 3.10
N HIS A 57 19.51 -3.36 1.96
CA HIS A 57 20.85 -3.00 1.51
C HIS A 57 21.47 -1.84 2.30
N SER A 58 20.68 -0.79 2.58
CA SER A 58 21.19 0.47 3.16
C SER A 58 20.94 0.63 4.65
N GLY A 59 20.00 -0.12 5.23
CA GLY A 59 19.53 0.05 6.61
C GLY A 59 18.89 1.41 6.88
N ALA A 60 18.54 2.17 5.83
CA ALA A 60 18.05 3.54 5.98
C ALA A 60 16.62 3.55 6.53
N GLU A 61 16.43 4.14 7.71
CA GLU A 61 15.11 4.45 8.24
C GLU A 61 14.69 5.86 7.82
N SER A 62 13.39 6.04 7.55
CA SER A 62 12.86 7.34 7.16
C SER A 62 11.46 7.58 7.75
N ILE A 63 11.09 8.85 7.85
CA ILE A 63 9.72 9.25 8.16
C ILE A 63 9.21 9.98 6.93
N ALA A 64 8.10 9.51 6.39
CA ALA A 64 7.42 10.05 5.23
C ALA A 64 6.08 10.66 5.65
N THR A 65 5.64 11.67 4.89
CA THR A 65 4.35 12.38 5.04
C THR A 65 4.17 13.09 6.38
N HIS A 66 3.92 14.39 6.34
CA HIS A 66 3.45 15.15 7.49
C HIS A 66 2.11 15.74 7.12
N TRP A 67 1.03 15.07 7.52
CA TRP A 67 -0.29 15.69 7.52
C TRP A 67 -0.59 16.16 8.94
N GLU A 68 -0.55 17.47 9.18
CA GLU A 68 -0.98 18.01 10.47
C GLU A 68 -2.50 18.05 10.51
N TRP A 69 -3.11 17.17 11.29
CA TRP A 69 -4.52 17.29 11.60
C TRP A 69 -4.70 18.25 12.77
N GLN A 70 -5.17 19.46 12.47
CA GLN A 70 -5.47 20.47 13.48
C GLN A 70 -6.95 20.40 13.86
N PHE A 71 -7.25 19.78 14.99
CA PHE A 71 -8.62 19.70 15.54
C PHE A 71 -8.94 20.91 16.45
N ILE A 72 -7.92 21.45 17.14
CA ILE A 72 -8.02 22.58 18.07
C ILE A 72 -6.80 23.49 17.84
N PRO A 73 -6.90 24.83 17.95
CA PRO A 73 -5.78 25.75 17.75
C PRO A 73 -4.50 25.40 18.53
N ASN A 74 -4.62 24.79 19.71
CA ASN A 74 -3.49 24.43 20.58
C ASN A 74 -3.11 22.94 20.54
N PHE A 75 -3.79 22.10 19.75
CA PHE A 75 -3.50 20.67 19.67
C PHE A 75 -3.43 20.21 18.22
N LYS A 76 -2.21 19.84 17.79
CA LYS A 76 -1.92 19.32 16.47
C LYS A 76 -1.61 17.83 16.58
N ILE A 77 -2.28 17.01 15.78
CA ILE A 77 -1.97 15.58 15.63
C ILE A 77 -1.26 15.41 14.28
N PRO A 78 0.08 15.28 14.24
CA PRO A 78 0.78 14.99 13.00
C PRO A 78 0.58 13.52 12.63
N ILE A 79 -0.06 13.27 11.50
CA ILE A 79 -0.09 11.95 10.86
C ILE A 79 1.21 11.84 10.07
N SER A 80 2.04 10.89 10.48
CA SER A 80 3.30 10.58 9.81
C SER A 80 3.47 9.08 9.67
N LEU A 81 4.14 8.68 8.60
CA LEU A 81 4.35 7.30 8.24
C LEU A 81 5.84 6.97 8.44
N LYS A 82 6.12 6.13 9.44
CA LYS A 82 7.47 5.72 9.78
C LYS A 82 7.86 4.43 9.04
N MET A 83 8.98 4.51 8.33
CA MET A 83 9.63 3.42 7.63
C MET A 83 10.78 2.89 8.46
N ASP A 84 10.44 1.95 9.35
CA ASP A 84 11.38 1.23 10.20
C ASP A 84 11.44 -0.25 9.79
N MET A 85 12.28 -1.01 10.49
CA MET A 85 12.44 -2.44 10.25
C MET A 85 11.11 -3.21 10.27
N TYR A 86 10.20 -2.85 11.18
CA TYR A 86 8.94 -3.55 11.34
C TYR A 86 8.00 -3.28 10.16
N SER A 87 7.84 -2.01 9.77
CA SER A 87 7.00 -1.67 8.63
C SER A 87 7.60 -2.22 7.33
N MET A 88 8.90 -2.02 7.08
CA MET A 88 9.54 -2.49 5.85
C MET A 88 9.46 -4.00 5.68
N MET A 89 9.58 -4.80 6.73
CA MET A 89 9.46 -6.26 6.60
C MET A 89 7.99 -6.71 6.53
N PHE A 90 7.09 -6.06 7.26
CA PHE A 90 5.68 -6.49 7.35
C PHE A 90 4.89 -6.19 6.08
N PHE A 91 5.08 -5.03 5.45
CA PHE A 91 4.32 -4.61 4.26
C PHE A 91 4.33 -5.63 3.11
N PRO A 92 5.48 -6.10 2.60
CA PRO A 92 5.50 -7.07 1.50
C PRO A 92 4.89 -8.41 1.90
N ILE A 93 5.05 -8.84 3.16
CA ILE A 93 4.48 -10.09 3.67
C ILE A 93 2.94 -10.00 3.71
N ALA A 94 2.41 -8.90 4.25
CA ALA A 94 0.96 -8.67 4.29
C ALA A 94 0.35 -8.63 2.88
N LEU A 95 1.01 -7.96 1.94
CA LEU A 95 0.56 -7.90 0.54
C LEU A 95 0.62 -9.26 -0.16
N PHE A 96 1.64 -10.07 0.12
CA PHE A 96 1.75 -11.42 -0.41
C PHE A 96 0.64 -12.35 0.10
N VAL A 97 0.38 -12.32 1.41
CA VAL A 97 -0.68 -13.14 2.02
C VAL A 97 -2.05 -12.69 1.53
N THR A 98 -2.32 -11.39 1.47
CA THR A 98 -3.60 -10.87 0.97
C THR A 98 -3.84 -11.19 -0.50
N TRP A 99 -2.81 -11.13 -1.36
CA TRP A 99 -2.92 -11.61 -2.74
C TRP A 99 -3.33 -13.09 -2.76
N SER A 100 -2.65 -13.94 -1.99
CA SER A 100 -2.95 -15.37 -1.93
C SER A 100 -4.39 -15.66 -1.47
N ILE A 101 -4.86 -14.94 -0.44
CA ILE A 101 -6.23 -15.06 0.08
C ILE A 101 -7.24 -14.63 -0.99
N LEU A 102 -6.99 -13.52 -1.69
CA LEU A 102 -7.94 -13.04 -2.69
C LEU A 102 -7.97 -13.92 -3.94
N GLU A 103 -6.82 -14.46 -4.36
CA GLU A 103 -6.77 -15.43 -5.44
C GLU A 103 -7.57 -16.69 -5.08
N PHE A 104 -7.39 -17.19 -3.85
CA PHE A 104 -8.23 -18.25 -3.32
C PHE A 104 -9.73 -17.86 -3.30
N ALA A 105 -10.06 -16.67 -2.81
CA ALA A 105 -11.43 -16.19 -2.71
C ALA A 105 -12.10 -16.07 -4.09
N THR A 106 -11.36 -15.65 -5.13
CA THR A 106 -11.92 -15.58 -6.49
C THR A 106 -12.33 -16.92 -7.05
N TRP A 107 -11.65 -17.99 -6.66
CA TRP A 107 -12.04 -19.35 -7.01
C TRP A 107 -13.13 -19.88 -6.07
N TYR A 108 -12.96 -19.71 -4.76
CA TYR A 108 -13.83 -20.26 -3.73
C TYR A 108 -15.25 -19.65 -3.76
N MET A 109 -15.37 -18.35 -3.99
CA MET A 109 -16.65 -17.62 -4.03
C MET A 109 -17.19 -17.45 -5.45
N ALA A 110 -16.66 -18.16 -6.45
CA ALA A 110 -17.04 -17.97 -7.85
C ALA A 110 -18.54 -18.21 -8.14
N SER A 111 -19.22 -19.00 -7.30
CA SER A 111 -20.66 -19.27 -7.41
C SER A 111 -21.54 -18.25 -6.68
N GLU A 112 -20.96 -17.32 -5.90
CA GLU A 112 -21.74 -16.34 -5.15
C GLU A 112 -22.10 -15.11 -6.02
N PRO A 113 -23.39 -14.75 -6.14
CA PRO A 113 -23.84 -13.69 -7.04
C PRO A 113 -23.52 -12.27 -6.56
N PHE A 114 -23.10 -12.10 -5.30
CA PHE A 114 -22.73 -10.81 -4.70
C PHE A 114 -21.21 -10.63 -4.57
N PHE A 115 -20.41 -11.52 -5.17
CA PHE A 115 -18.95 -11.47 -5.17
C PHE A 115 -18.41 -10.53 -6.28
#